data_AF-A0A967KMB7-F1
#
_entry.id   AF-A0A967KMB7-F1
#
_cell.length_a   1.000
_cell.length_b   1.000
_cell.length_c   1.000
_cell.angle_alpha   90.00
_cell.angle_beta   90.00
_cell.angle_gamma   90.00
#
_symmetry.space_group_name_H-M   'P 1'
#
loop_
_entity.id
_entity.type
_entity.pdbx_description
1 polymer ?
#
loop_
_entity_poly.entity_id
_entity_poly.type
_entity_poly.pdbx_seq_one_letter_code
_entity_poly.pdbx_strand_id
1 'polypeptide(L)'
;TKIPLHGGYTSIGRMRQDKKVIVHGDGTSLWVLTHHEDFAKAFVGLLGNSRAIGEAFHITSDEVLNWNQIYQIMAQAAGVEAQLVYVPSDLIAAFDPKWG
;
A
#
# COMPACT_ATOMS: atom_id res chain seq x y z
N THR A 1 9.19 -9.56 -1.24
CA THR A 1 7.87 -8.89 -1.27
C THR A 1 8.04 -7.39 -1.18
N LYS A 2 7.27 -6.61 -1.97
CA LYS A 2 7.28 -5.14 -1.87
C LYS A 2 6.36 -4.71 -0.72
N ILE A 3 6.86 -3.85 0.16
CA ILE A 3 6.08 -3.28 1.27
C ILE A 3 5.34 -2.03 0.76
N PRO A 4 4.04 -1.87 1.02
CA PRO A 4 3.23 -0.78 0.46
C PRO A 4 3.45 0.57 1.16
N LEU A 5 4.12 0.58 2.32
CA LEU A 5 4.35 1.78 3.12
C LEU A 5 5.42 2.69 2.48
N HIS A 6 5.27 4.00 2.63
CA HIS A 6 6.37 4.94 2.34
C HIS A 6 7.62 4.54 3.14
N GLY A 7 8.79 4.51 2.51
CA GLY A 7 10.04 4.02 3.12
C GLY A 7 10.15 2.49 3.25
N GLY A 8 9.13 1.72 2.85
CA GLY A 8 9.16 0.26 2.81
C GLY A 8 9.53 -0.39 4.15
N TYR A 9 10.55 -1.25 4.14
CA TYR A 9 11.05 -1.93 5.35
C TYR A 9 11.58 -0.97 6.41
N THR A 10 11.99 0.26 6.06
CA THR A 10 12.40 1.26 7.04
C THR A 10 11.24 1.65 7.96
N SER A 11 10.03 1.76 7.42
CA SER A 11 8.84 2.05 8.23
C SER A 11 8.50 0.91 9.17
N ILE A 12 8.66 -0.34 8.73
CA ILE A 12 8.55 -1.52 9.61
C ILE A 12 9.62 -1.50 10.71
N GLY A 13 10.86 -1.17 10.36
CA GLY A 13 11.96 -1.02 11.30
C GLY A 13 11.70 0.07 12.35
N ARG A 14 11.07 1.18 11.98
CA ARG A 14 10.64 2.23 12.91
C ARG A 14 9.58 1.72 13.88
N MET A 15 8.54 1.05 13.38
CA MET A 15 7.50 0.46 14.23
C MET A 15 8.10 -0.51 15.27
N ARG A 16 9.03 -1.38 14.84
CA ARG A 16 9.74 -2.32 15.73
C ARG A 16 10.62 -1.66 16.80
N GLN A 17 10.94 -0.38 16.63
CA GLN A 17 11.70 0.42 17.60
C GLN A 17 10.80 1.37 18.39
N ASP A 18 9.48 1.13 18.41
CA ASP A 18 8.47 1.99 19.02
C ASP A 18 8.49 3.45 18.51
N LYS A 19 8.98 3.64 17.27
CA LYS A 19 9.03 4.96 16.63
C LYS A 19 7.79 5.19 15.79
N LYS A 20 7.27 6.42 15.90
CA LYS A 20 6.14 6.90 15.10
C LYS A 20 6.40 6.81 13.59
N VAL A 21 5.37 6.51 12.83
CA VAL A 21 5.38 6.50 11.36
C VAL A 21 4.33 7.45 10.82
N ILE A 22 4.62 8.10 9.69
CA ILE A 22 3.74 9.11 9.13
C ILE A 22 2.72 8.44 8.21
N VAL A 23 1.46 8.89 8.31
CA VAL A 23 0.36 8.61 7.39
C VAL A 23 -0.05 9.92 6.73
N HIS A 24 -0.23 9.90 5.42
CA HIS A 24 -0.66 11.07 4.66
C HIS A 24 -2.16 11.30 4.82
N GLY A 25 -2.56 12.58 4.90
CA GLY A 25 -3.93 12.96 5.20
C GLY A 25 -4.35 12.44 6.58
N ASP A 26 -5.57 11.91 6.66
CA ASP A 26 -6.14 11.25 7.84
C ASP A 26 -6.08 9.71 7.76
N GLY A 27 -5.45 9.19 6.70
CA GLY A 27 -5.33 7.76 6.45
C GLY A 27 -6.63 7.05 6.05
N THR A 28 -7.72 7.77 5.77
CA THR A 28 -9.02 7.18 5.41
C THR A 28 -9.19 6.90 3.92
N SER A 29 -8.30 7.41 3.07
CA SER A 29 -8.33 7.15 1.63
C SER A 29 -8.27 5.66 1.32
N LEU A 30 -9.18 5.20 0.47
CA LEU A 30 -9.35 3.79 0.13
C LEU A 30 -8.36 3.36 -0.96
N TRP A 31 -7.82 2.16 -0.79
CA TRP A 31 -6.87 1.51 -1.68
C TRP A 31 -7.11 0.00 -1.70
N VAL A 32 -6.66 -0.64 -2.79
CA VAL A 32 -6.67 -2.09 -2.92
C VAL A 32 -5.22 -2.56 -3.10
N LEU A 33 -4.82 -3.54 -2.29
CA LEU A 33 -3.50 -4.15 -2.37
C LEU A 33 -3.62 -5.54 -2.99
N THR A 34 -2.79 -5.82 -4.00
CA THR A 34 -2.81 -7.12 -4.70
C THR A 34 -1.46 -7.80 -4.54
N HIS A 35 -1.46 -9.03 -4.01
CA HIS A 35 -0.23 -9.80 -3.91
C HIS A 35 0.29 -10.11 -5.33
N HIS A 36 1.58 -9.87 -5.54
CA HIS A 36 2.20 -10.00 -6.87
C HIS A 36 2.06 -11.39 -7.49
N GLU A 37 2.04 -12.47 -6.69
CA GLU A 37 1.81 -13.83 -7.19
C GLU A 37 0.39 -14.02 -7.72
N ASP A 38 -0.61 -13.43 -7.07
CA ASP A 38 -2.00 -13.54 -7.50
C ASP A 38 -2.27 -12.66 -8.72
N PHE A 39 -1.65 -11.47 -8.76
CA PHE A 39 -1.60 -10.66 -9.98
C PHE A 39 -0.99 -11.46 -11.14
N ALA A 40 0.15 -12.13 -10.93
CA ALA A 40 0.83 -12.89 -11.97
C ALA A 40 -0.04 -14.03 -12.53
N LYS A 41 -0.75 -14.77 -11.66
CA LYS A 41 -1.69 -15.82 -12.10
C LYS A 41 -2.74 -15.28 -13.06
N ALA A 42 -3.38 -14.15 -12.72
CA ALA A 42 -4.38 -13.52 -13.56
C ALA A 42 -3.78 -12.96 -14.87
N PHE A 43 -2.65 -12.27 -14.76
CA PHE A 43 -1.97 -11.64 -15.90
C PHE A 43 -1.50 -12.65 -16.94
N VAL A 44 -0.89 -13.76 -16.51
CA VAL A 44 -0.45 -14.84 -17.41
C VAL A 44 -1.62 -15.43 -18.19
N GLY A 45 -2.82 -15.50 -17.61
CA GLY A 45 -4.03 -15.96 -18.30
C GLY A 45 -4.49 -15.08 -19.46
N LEU A 46 -4.01 -13.84 -19.55
CA LEU A 46 -4.31 -12.93 -20.67
C LEU A 46 -3.33 -13.11 -21.84
N LEU A 47 -2.13 -13.62 -21.57
CA LEU A 47 -1.11 -13.79 -22.60
C LEU A 47 -1.54 -14.85 -23.62
N GLY A 48 -1.61 -14.47 -24.89
CA GLY A 48 -2.03 -15.36 -25.98
C GLY A 48 -3.54 -15.60 -26.07
N ASN A 49 -4.36 -14.99 -25.20
CA ASN A 49 -5.81 -15.06 -25.30
C ASN A 49 -6.32 -14.05 -26.33
N SER A 50 -6.77 -14.53 -27.49
CA SER A 50 -7.27 -13.66 -28.58
C SER A 50 -8.44 -12.76 -28.17
N ARG A 51 -9.24 -13.17 -27.17
CA ARG A 51 -10.34 -12.36 -26.62
C ARG A 51 -9.87 -11.20 -25.73
N ALA A 52 -8.61 -11.18 -25.32
CA ALA A 52 -8.04 -10.09 -24.54
C ALA A 52 -7.48 -8.95 -25.41
N ILE A 53 -7.40 -9.14 -26.73
CA ILE A 53 -6.85 -8.15 -27.65
C ILE A 53 -7.80 -6.95 -27.74
N GLY A 54 -7.30 -5.76 -27.43
CA GLY A 54 -8.06 -4.52 -27.47
C GLY A 54 -8.85 -4.21 -26.20
N GLU A 55 -8.79 -5.07 -25.18
CA GLU A 55 -9.54 -4.93 -23.94
C GLU A 55 -8.68 -4.36 -22.80
N ALA A 56 -9.33 -3.62 -21.88
CA ALA A 56 -8.71 -3.14 -20.65
C ALA A 56 -9.14 -4.00 -19.46
N PHE A 57 -8.17 -4.48 -18.67
CA PHE A 57 -8.43 -5.32 -17.50
C PHE A 57 -7.96 -4.62 -16.23
N HIS A 58 -8.81 -4.63 -15.19
CA HIS A 58 -8.45 -4.20 -13.85
C HIS A 58 -8.20 -5.45 -12.98
N ILE A 59 -6.93 -5.81 -12.79
CA ILE A 59 -6.53 -6.96 -11.97
C ILE A 59 -6.17 -6.44 -10.58
N THR A 60 -7.06 -6.65 -9.63
CA THR A 60 -6.86 -6.23 -8.26
C THR A 60 -7.55 -7.18 -7.26
N SER A 61 -7.16 -7.12 -5.99
CA SER A 61 -7.84 -7.82 -4.89
C SER A 61 -9.30 -7.35 -4.73
N ASP A 62 -10.13 -8.14 -4.07
CA ASP A 62 -11.50 -7.76 -3.65
C ASP A 62 -11.51 -7.04 -2.29
N GLU A 63 -10.37 -6.95 -1.60
CA GLU A 63 -10.23 -6.30 -0.31
C GLU A 63 -9.94 -4.79 -0.45
N VAL A 64 -10.88 -3.97 0.02
CA VAL A 64 -10.75 -2.51 0.07
C VAL A 64 -10.31 -2.09 1.48
N LEU A 65 -9.16 -1.43 1.57
CA LEU A 65 -8.54 -0.99 2.82
C LEU A 65 -8.30 0.51 2.81
N ASN A 66 -8.41 1.15 3.96
CA ASN A 66 -7.82 2.46 4.16
C ASN A 66 -6.37 2.36 4.65
N TRP A 67 -5.62 3.46 4.58
CA TRP A 67 -4.22 3.47 5.02
C TRP A 67 -4.05 3.14 6.49
N ASN A 68 -5.00 3.53 7.35
CA ASN A 68 -4.94 3.16 8.78
C ASN A 68 -4.93 1.64 8.95
N GLN A 69 -5.80 0.92 8.23
CA GLN A 69 -5.83 -0.54 8.22
C GLN A 69 -4.55 -1.13 7.64
N ILE A 70 -4.05 -0.61 6.51
CA ILE A 70 -2.81 -1.09 5.89
C ILE A 70 -1.63 -1.00 6.87
N TYR A 71 -1.45 0.16 7.52
CA TYR A 71 -0.37 0.33 8.50
C TYR A 71 -0.50 -0.63 9.70
N GLN A 72 -1.72 -0.82 10.23
CA GLN A 72 -1.95 -1.72 11.35
C GLN A 72 -1.72 -3.20 10.98
N ILE A 73 -2.19 -3.65 9.81
CA ILE A 73 -1.95 -5.01 9.31
C ILE A 73 -0.43 -5.26 9.17
N MET A 74 0.30 -4.30 8.60
CA MET A 74 1.75 -4.41 8.45
C MET A 74 2.49 -4.46 9.80
N ALA A 75 2.04 -3.69 10.79
CA ALA A 75 2.61 -3.70 12.14
C ALA A 75 2.31 -5.01 12.87
N GLN A 76 1.06 -5.50 12.79
CA GLN A 76 0.64 -6.77 13.37
C GLN A 76 1.47 -7.92 12.78
N ALA A 77 1.65 -7.96 11.45
CA ALA A 77 2.52 -8.93 10.78
C ALA A 77 4.00 -8.81 11.22
N ALA A 78 4.43 -7.63 11.65
CA ALA A 78 5.76 -7.38 12.19
C ALA A 78 5.89 -7.66 13.70
N GLY A 79 4.80 -8.00 14.39
CA GLY A 79 4.73 -8.32 15.81
C GLY A 79 4.64 -7.11 16.75
N VAL A 80 4.20 -5.95 16.25
CA VAL A 80 4.14 -4.68 16.99
C VAL A 80 2.86 -3.89 16.67
N GLU A 81 2.60 -2.81 17.40
CA GLU A 81 1.51 -1.86 17.08
C GLU A 81 2.05 -0.60 16.38
N ALA A 82 1.30 -0.06 15.42
CA ALA A 82 1.74 1.14 14.71
C ALA A 82 1.34 2.42 15.47
N GLN A 83 2.33 3.24 15.83
CA GLN A 83 2.10 4.61 16.31
C GLN A 83 2.01 5.59 15.12
N LEU A 84 0.80 5.92 14.72
CA LEU A 84 0.54 6.73 13.53
C LEU A 84 0.59 8.24 13.83
N VAL A 85 1.22 9.00 12.95
CA VAL A 85 1.18 10.47 12.92
C VAL A 85 0.61 10.92 11.59
N TYR A 86 -0.48 11.66 11.64
CA TYR A 86 -1.18 12.17 10.47
C TYR A 86 -0.57 13.50 10.05
N VAL A 87 -0.23 13.63 8.77
CA VAL A 87 0.27 14.88 8.18
C VAL A 87 -0.58 15.20 6.96
N PRO A 88 -1.15 16.43 6.87
CA PRO A 88 -1.95 16.83 5.71
C PRO A 88 -1.20 16.61 4.40
N SER A 89 -1.86 16.05 3.39
CA SER A 89 -1.22 15.73 2.11
C SER A 89 -0.64 16.97 1.44
N ASP A 90 -1.34 18.11 1.46
CA ASP A 90 -0.83 19.38 0.90
C ASP A 90 0.45 19.86 1.60
N LEU A 91 0.58 19.58 2.90
CA LEU A 91 1.80 19.90 3.65
C LEU A 91 2.93 18.95 3.24
N ILE A 92 2.64 17.66 3.10
CA ILE A 92 3.63 16.71 2.56
C ILE A 92 4.08 17.16 1.17
N ALA A 93 3.15 17.49 0.27
CA ALA A 93 3.43 17.91 -1.09
C ALA A 93 4.31 19.17 -1.16
N ALA A 94 4.12 20.11 -0.22
CA ALA A 94 4.94 21.32 -0.13
C ALA A 94 6.42 21.04 0.21
N PHE A 95 6.72 19.96 0.94
CA PHE A 95 8.09 19.59 1.35
C PHE A 95 8.68 18.41 0.56
N ASP A 96 7.83 17.51 0.07
CA ASP A 96 8.16 16.36 -0.76
C ASP A 96 7.09 16.16 -1.85
N PRO A 97 7.23 16.85 -2.99
CA PRO A 97 6.29 16.75 -4.11
C PRO A 97 6.23 15.38 -4.79
N LYS A 98 7.12 14.45 -4.44
CA LYS A 98 7.08 13.07 -4.97
C LYS A 98 6.19 12.17 -4.13
N TRP A 99 6.02 12.48 -2.85
CA TRP A 99 5.19 11.70 -1.95
C TRP A 99 3.79 12.30 -1.78
N GLY A 100 3.69 13.62 -1.65
CA GLY A 100 2.42 14.35 -1.49
C GLY A 100 1.73 14.69 -2.79
#